data_AF-A0A7W5FQN0-F1
#
_entry.id   AF-A0A7W5FQN0-F1
#
_cell.length_a   1.000
_cell.length_b   1.000
_cell.length_c   1.000
_cell.angle_alpha   90.00
_cell.angle_beta   90.00
_cell.angle_gamma   90.00
#
_symmetry.space_group_name_H-M   'P 1'
#
loop_
_entity.id
_entity.type
_entity.pdbx_description
1 polymer ?
#
loop_
_entity_poly.entity_id
_entity_poly.type
_entity_poly.pdbx_seq_one_letter_code
_entity_poly.pdbx_strand_id
1 'polypeptide(L)'
;MMYNVHFWYGKYGSRKSKSKFEGLVFAKNREHVHELIDNIKSEFPLIEIEYVSITGGTKTLEEIYETWDELRGIPPEKGRILNAFYQKQLIRKYLA
;
A
#
# COMPACT_ATOMS: atom_id res chain seq x y z
N MET A 1 -8.61 -6.40 8.66
CA MET A 1 -7.57 -5.96 9.58
C MET A 1 -6.87 -4.71 9.06
N MET A 2 -6.30 -3.91 9.96
CA MET A 2 -5.51 -2.72 9.63
C MET A 2 -4.03 -3.04 9.81
N TYR A 3 -3.23 -2.69 8.81
CA TYR A 3 -1.80 -2.88 8.78
C TYR A 3 -1.08 -1.56 8.51
N ASN A 4 0.03 -1.34 9.19
CA ASN A 4 1.01 -0.34 8.80
C ASN A 4 2.01 -1.00 7.86
N VAL A 5 2.17 -0.42 6.67
CA VAL A 5 3.01 -0.96 5.60
C VAL A 5 4.07 0.07 5.25
N HIS A 6 5.32 -0.39 5.22
CA HIS A 6 6.47 0.40 4.83
C HIS A 6 7.31 -0.39 3.83
N PHE A 7 7.71 0.23 2.73
CA PHE A 7 8.68 -0.35 1.80
C PHE A 7 9.50 0.72 1.10
N TRP A 8 10.67 0.33 0.61
CA TRP A 8 11.48 1.21 -0.25
C TRP A 8 11.21 0.90 -1.71
N TYR A 9 11.21 1.93 -2.55
CA TYR A 9 11.12 1.76 -3.99
C TYR A 9 12.19 2.59 -4.71
N GLY A 10 12.73 2.04 -5.79
CA GLY A 10 13.73 2.66 -6.64
C GLY A 10 13.40 2.46 -8.12
N LYS A 11 14.00 3.27 -8.99
CA LYS A 11 13.85 3.12 -10.45
C LYS A 11 14.85 2.08 -10.95
N TYR A 12 14.40 1.13 -11.77
CA TYR A 12 15.24 0.07 -12.32
C TYR A 12 16.50 0.64 -12.99
N GLY A 13 17.67 0.10 -12.66
CA GLY A 13 18.95 0.53 -13.22
C GLY A 13 19.35 1.98 -12.88
N SER A 14 18.67 2.64 -11.94
CA SER A 14 18.98 4.01 -11.53
C SER A 14 19.94 4.05 -10.35
N ARG A 15 20.83 5.05 -10.35
CA ARG A 15 21.66 5.41 -9.18
C ARG A 15 20.97 6.41 -8.24
N LYS A 16 19.74 6.84 -8.56
CA LYS A 16 18.94 7.74 -7.72
C LYS A 16 18.70 7.06 -6.38
N SER A 17 18.74 7.82 -5.29
CA SER A 17 18.36 7.32 -3.98
C SER A 17 16.95 6.74 -4.01
N LYS A 18 16.72 5.66 -3.26
CA LYS A 18 15.40 5.05 -3.11
C LYS A 18 14.48 6.00 -2.35
N SER A 19 13.20 5.93 -2.66
CA SER A 19 12.13 6.63 -1.96
C SER A 19 11.34 5.64 -1.11
N LYS A 20 10.61 6.15 -0.12
CA LYS A 20 9.88 5.33 0.84
C LYS A 20 8.38 5.42 0.59
N PHE A 21 7.70 4.29 0.66
CA PHE A 21 6.27 4.21 0.88
C PHE A 21 6.02 3.96 2.36
N GLU A 22 5.09 4.73 2.94
CA GLU A 22 4.54 4.49 4.28
C GLU A 22 3.04 4.74 4.20
N GLY A 23 2.25 3.75 4.62
CA GLY A 23 0.80 3.87 4.52
C GLY A 23 0.05 2.84 5.34
N LEU A 24 -1.20 3.18 5.63
CA LEU A 24 -2.17 2.28 6.23
C LEU A 24 -2.84 1.43 5.13
N VAL A 25 -2.88 0.13 5.36
CA VAL A 25 -3.50 -0.85 4.46
C VAL A 25 -4.54 -1.65 5.21
N PHE A 26 -5.76 -1.63 4.71
CA PHE A 26 -6.87 -2.44 5.18
C PHE A 26 -6.95 -3.70 4.33
N ALA A 27 -6.74 -4.85 4.94
CA ALA A 27 -6.69 -6.13 4.23
C ALA A 27 -7.19 -7.28 5.12
N LYS A 28 -7.57 -8.40 4.48
CA LYS A 28 -8.10 -9.61 5.15
C LYS A 28 -7.02 -10.26 6.02
N ASN A 29 -5.81 -10.34 5.48
CA ASN A 29 -4.63 -10.94 6.07
C ASN A 29 -3.38 -10.27 5.47
N ARG A 30 -2.18 -10.75 5.81
CA ARG A 30 -0.92 -10.20 5.30
C ARG A 30 -0.70 -10.54 3.82
N GLU A 31 -1.19 -11.67 3.36
CA GLU A 31 -1.11 -12.11 1.96
C GLU A 31 -1.86 -11.12 1.06
N HIS A 32 -3.07 -10.73 1.48
CA HIS A 32 -3.87 -9.72 0.77
C HIS A 32 -3.20 -8.33 0.81
N VAL A 33 -2.39 -7.99 1.83
CA VAL A 33 -1.56 -6.78 1.79
C VAL A 33 -0.56 -6.83 0.64
N HIS A 34 0.12 -7.98 0.45
CA HIS A 34 1.05 -8.14 -0.67
C HIS A 34 0.36 -8.00 -2.02
N GLU A 35 -0.81 -8.61 -2.21
CA GLU A 35 -1.61 -8.47 -3.43
C GLU A 35 -1.93 -6.99 -3.75
N LEU A 36 -2.31 -6.21 -2.74
CA LEU A 36 -2.59 -4.78 -2.91
C LEU A 36 -1.33 -3.97 -3.28
N ILE A 37 -0.17 -4.31 -2.72
CA ILE A 37 1.11 -3.68 -3.06
C ILE A 37 1.54 -4.06 -4.48
N ASP A 38 1.37 -5.33 -4.87
CA ASP A 38 1.69 -5.82 -6.22
C ASP A 38 0.80 -5.16 -7.28
N ASN A 39 -0.45 -4.87 -6.96
CA ASN A 39 -1.33 -4.07 -7.82
C ASN A 39 -0.81 -2.63 -8.00
N ILE A 40 -0.21 -2.00 -6.97
CA ILE A 40 0.47 -0.72 -7.17
C ILE A 40 1.70 -0.89 -8.05
N LYS A 41 2.50 -1.93 -7.80
CA LYS A 41 3.73 -2.19 -8.56
C LYS A 41 3.45 -2.42 -10.05
N SER A 42 2.38 -3.13 -10.39
CA SER A 42 2.01 -3.43 -11.78
C SER A 42 1.66 -2.17 -12.58
N GLU A 43 1.18 -1.10 -11.92
CA GLU A 43 0.97 0.21 -12.54
C GLU A 43 2.27 0.97 -12.82
N PHE A 44 3.40 0.55 -12.24
CA PHE A 44 4.70 1.21 -12.34
C PHE A 44 5.81 0.20 -12.68
N PRO A 45 5.87 -0.32 -13.93
CA PRO A 45 6.81 -1.38 -14.30
C PRO A 45 8.29 -1.01 -14.16
N LEU A 46 8.60 0.29 -14.00
CA LEU A 46 9.96 0.80 -13.83
C LEU A 46 10.42 0.86 -12.37
N ILE A 47 9.58 0.47 -11.39
CA ILE A 47 10.00 0.43 -9.99
C ILE A 47 10.41 -0.96 -9.54
N GLU A 48 11.45 -1.00 -8.72
CA GLU A 48 11.77 -2.12 -7.86
C GLU A 48 11.29 -1.79 -6.45
N ILE A 49 10.63 -2.75 -5.80
CA ILE A 49 10.23 -2.66 -4.39
C ILE A 49 11.18 -3.54 -3.59
N GLU A 50 11.73 -2.97 -2.53
CA GLU A 50 12.59 -3.69 -1.59
C GLU A 50 12.06 -3.56 -0.16
N TYR A 51 12.24 -4.65 0.59
CA TYR A 51 11.95 -4.74 2.02
C TYR A 51 10.53 -4.23 2.38
N VAL A 52 9.55 -5.12 2.25
CA VAL A 52 8.18 -4.83 2.68
C VAL A 52 8.03 -5.21 4.16
N SER A 53 7.89 -4.20 5.02
CA SER A 53 7.55 -4.36 6.42
C SER A 53 6.05 -4.18 6.61
N ILE A 54 5.40 -5.20 7.20
CA ILE A 54 3.97 -5.21 7.49
C ILE A 54 3.81 -5.44 9.00
N THR A 55 3.23 -4.48 9.70
CA THR A 55 2.99 -4.56 11.14
C THR A 55 1.51 -4.30 11.47
N GLY A 56 1.07 -4.75 12.64
CA GLY A 56 -0.34 -4.67 13.05
C GLY A 56 -1.14 -5.93 12.71
N GLY A 57 -2.44 -5.75 12.47
CA GLY A 57 -3.38 -6.86 12.28
C GLY A 57 -4.14 -7.27 13.55
N THR A 58 -4.47 -6.34 14.45
CA THR A 58 -5.15 -6.66 15.72
C THR A 58 -6.66 -6.46 15.68
N LYS A 59 -7.16 -5.51 14.86
CA LYS A 59 -8.60 -5.24 14.70
C LYS A 59 -9.19 -6.00 13.51
N THR A 60 -10.44 -6.42 13.60
CA THR A 60 -11.15 -7.08 12.49
C THR A 60 -11.49 -6.06 11.40
N LEU A 61 -11.75 -6.52 10.17
CA LEU A 61 -12.08 -5.60 9.06
C LEU A 61 -13.43 -4.92 9.29
N GLU A 62 -14.35 -5.64 9.90
CA GLU A 62 -15.72 -5.24 10.21
C GLU A 62 -15.72 -4.05 11.17
N GLU A 63 -15.02 -4.14 12.31
CA GLU A 63 -14.88 -3.05 13.29
C GLU A 63 -14.29 -1.78 12.68
N ILE A 64 -13.32 -1.96 11.77
CA ILE A 64 -12.66 -0.83 11.11
C ILE A 64 -13.59 -0.15 10.11
N TYR A 65 -14.31 -0.91 9.29
CA TYR A 65 -15.18 -0.37 8.24
C TYR A 65 -16.46 0.27 8.81
N GLU A 66 -16.91 -0.16 10.00
CA GLU A 66 -18.00 0.48 10.72
C GLU A 66 -17.60 1.84 11.31
N THR A 67 -16.32 2.04 11.63
CA THR A 67 -15.84 3.23 12.35
C THR A 67 -15.14 4.26 11.47
N TRP A 68 -14.66 3.88 10.29
CA TRP A 68 -13.88 4.75 9.40
C TRP A 68 -14.67 5.16 8.16
N ASP A 69 -15.07 6.44 8.10
CA ASP A 69 -15.86 6.99 7.01
C ASP A 69 -15.16 6.90 5.64
N GLU A 70 -13.83 6.91 5.57
CA GLU A 70 -13.11 6.79 4.29
C GLU A 70 -13.22 5.39 3.64
N LEU A 71 -13.75 4.43 4.37
CA LEU A 71 -13.98 3.06 3.92
C LEU A 71 -15.45 2.79 3.55
N ARG A 72 -16.33 3.78 3.76
CA ARG A 72 -17.75 3.66 3.46
C ARG A 72 -17.98 3.39 1.97
N GLY A 73 -18.78 2.37 1.68
CA GLY A 73 -19.10 1.95 0.30
C GLY A 73 -18.03 1.11 -0.38
N ILE A 74 -16.95 0.75 0.33
CA ILE A 74 -15.90 -0.14 -0.17
C ILE A 74 -16.15 -1.51 0.44
N PRO A 75 -16.27 -2.58 -0.37
CA PRO A 75 -16.35 -3.93 0.18
C PRO A 75 -15.07 -4.25 0.96
N PRO A 76 -15.16 -4.68 2.23
CA PRO A 76 -14.01 -5.15 3.02
C PRO A 76 -13.13 -6.15 2.26
N GLU A 77 -13.78 -6.90 1.38
CA GLU A 77 -13.18 -7.95 0.59
C GLU A 77 -12.11 -7.49 -0.39
N LYS A 78 -12.25 -6.28 -0.91
CA LYS A 78 -11.31 -5.70 -1.88
C LYS A 78 -10.06 -5.15 -1.22
N GLY A 79 -10.10 -4.94 0.09
CA GLY A 79 -9.06 -4.20 0.81
C GLY A 79 -8.90 -2.77 0.30
N ARG A 80 -8.00 -2.02 0.95
CA ARG A 80 -7.72 -0.63 0.57
C ARG A 80 -6.39 -0.17 1.10
N ILE A 81 -5.65 0.54 0.26
CA ILE A 81 -4.52 1.37 0.70
C ILE A 81 -5.06 2.79 0.92
N LEU A 82 -4.93 3.29 2.16
CA LEU A 82 -5.35 4.65 2.49
C LEU A 82 -4.53 5.65 1.68
N ASN A 83 -5.18 6.67 1.11
CA ASN A 83 -4.55 7.68 0.26
C ASN A 83 -3.76 7.10 -0.94
N ALA A 84 -4.20 5.96 -1.49
CA ALA A 84 -3.53 5.30 -2.62
C ALA A 84 -3.26 6.25 -3.81
N PHE A 85 -4.19 7.16 -4.12
CA PHE A 85 -3.99 8.15 -5.18
C PHE A 85 -2.75 9.03 -4.93
N TYR A 86 -2.61 9.57 -3.72
CA TYR A 86 -1.47 10.40 -3.34
C TYR A 86 -0.16 9.60 -3.43
N GLN A 87 -0.14 8.37 -2.92
CA GLN A 87 1.02 7.49 -2.99
C GLN A 87 1.45 7.21 -4.44
N LYS A 88 0.48 6.95 -5.33
CA LYS A 88 0.72 6.81 -6.76
C LYS A 88 1.30 8.06 -7.40
N GLN A 89 0.86 9.26 -7.00
CA GLN A 89 1.46 10.51 -7.52
C GLN A 89 2.91 10.69 -7.06
N LEU A 90 3.25 10.31 -5.83
CA LEU A 90 4.63 10.34 -5.36
C LEU A 90 5.53 9.41 -6.20
N ILE A 91 5.06 8.19 -6.48
CA ILE A 91 5.80 7.24 -7.34
C ILE A 91 5.96 7.80 -8.76
N ARG A 92 4.90 8.37 -9.35
CA ARG A 92 4.96 9.02 -10.68
C ARG A 92 6.00 10.14 -10.71
N LYS A 93 5.97 11.03 -9.71
CA LYS A 93 6.93 12.13 -9.60
C LYS A 93 8.36 11.65 -9.41
N TYR A 94 8.56 10.52 -8.73
CA TYR A 94 9.88 9.94 -8.54
C TYR A 94 10.44 9.34 -9.85
N LEU A 95 9.58 8.75 -10.68
CA LEU A 95 9.96 8.10 -11.95
C LEU A 95 10.23 9.07 -13.11
N ALA A 96 9.55 10.22 -13.10
CA ALA A 96 9.81 11.36 -13.99
C ALA A 96 11.24 11.87 -13.83
#